data_AF-A0A7C5K9U7-F1
#
_entry.id   AF-A0A7C5K9U7-F1
#
_cell.length_a   1.000
_cell.length_b   1.000
_cell.length_c   1.000
_cell.angle_alpha   90.00
_cell.angle_beta   90.00
_cell.angle_gamma   90.00
#
_symmetry.space_group_name_H-M   'P 1'
#
loop_
_entity.id
_entity.type
_entity.pdbx_description
1 polymer ?
#
loop_
_entity_poly.entity_id
_entity_poly.type
_entity_poly.pdbx_seq_one_letter_code
_entity_poly.pdbx_strand_id
1 'polypeptide(L)'
;MNKRTIGEINEKIRKGDVQVLTAEEMKKLVETSGVEVAFKEVDVVTTGTFGAMCSSGAVINLGHSDPPIKIQHAWINDVPVCHPGAAVDLYIGATMMSETRPFEYGGGHVIEDLISGKEVELRATSYGTDCYPRTRLRTILTKHDLNQFYLLNFRNCYQRYVCATNSRDETIYTYMGKLLPNFGNATFSGAGELNPLMNDPDYETIGIGTRIFLGGAQGYVIGEGTQHDPRNLSGTIMVRGDCKKMNPRFIRGAAFTRYGTTLYVGIGIPIPILNIRMAKKTAIRDEDIKVPIVDYGVPVRDRPKLGWISYKELKSGTITIKGKKVKVSPLSSLKVAKEIAETLKRWIEEGLFYLTAPVERLPTDTEYKPMKQTEETILVKSVVHHAVTCREDESIKDVAKRIINQSVNHVVVVDEQEKLLGIVTSWDITKAVAEGKNRLSEIITRKVVTTTLDEPVEAASRKMAQHQISALPVIDNDRKVLGIVTSEDIAKLLGRQRNG
;
A
#
# COMPACT_ATOMS: atom_id res chain seq x y z
N MET A 1 20.24 -21.96 -32.58
CA MET A 1 19.87 -22.46 -31.23
C MET A 1 18.35 -22.46 -31.14
N ASN A 2 17.72 -23.63 -31.00
CA ASN A 2 16.25 -23.81 -31.07
C ASN A 2 15.51 -22.84 -30.13
N LYS A 3 14.77 -21.89 -30.71
CA LYS A 3 13.75 -21.11 -29.99
C LYS A 3 12.42 -21.83 -30.19
N ARG A 4 11.73 -22.15 -29.10
CA ARG A 4 10.33 -22.58 -29.17
C ARG A 4 9.45 -21.35 -29.40
N THR A 5 8.33 -21.55 -30.05
CA THR A 5 7.31 -20.52 -30.24
C THR A 5 6.10 -20.78 -29.35
N ILE A 6 5.34 -19.73 -29.05
CA ILE A 6 4.07 -19.85 -28.33
C ILE A 6 3.06 -20.70 -29.14
N GLY A 7 3.13 -20.66 -30.48
CA GLY A 7 2.30 -21.49 -31.35
C GLY A 7 2.55 -22.99 -31.15
N GLU A 8 3.82 -23.41 -31.09
CA GLU A 8 4.19 -24.81 -30.83
C GLU A 8 3.73 -25.27 -29.44
N ILE A 9 3.85 -24.42 -28.41
CA ILE A 9 3.37 -24.73 -27.07
C ILE A 9 1.84 -24.87 -27.06
N ASN A 10 1.12 -23.96 -27.72
CA ASN A 10 -0.33 -24.05 -27.85
C ASN A 10 -0.80 -25.30 -28.63
N GLU A 11 0.00 -25.78 -29.58
CA GLU A 11 -0.26 -27.07 -30.24
C GLU A 11 -0.15 -28.24 -29.27
N LYS A 12 0.87 -28.25 -28.40
CA LYS A 12 1.00 -29.25 -27.33
C LYS A 12 -0.15 -29.18 -26.34
N ILE A 13 -0.59 -27.97 -25.96
CA ILE A 13 -1.78 -27.78 -25.10
C ILE A 13 -3.00 -28.44 -25.74
N ARG A 14 -3.22 -28.22 -27.05
CA ARG A 14 -4.36 -28.82 -27.77
C ARG A 14 -4.31 -30.35 -27.82
N LYS A 15 -3.11 -30.92 -27.91
CA LYS A 15 -2.89 -32.37 -27.95
C LYS A 15 -2.91 -33.03 -26.57
N GLY A 16 -2.79 -32.26 -25.48
CA GLY A 16 -2.63 -32.78 -24.13
C GLY A 16 -1.20 -33.23 -23.80
N ASP A 17 -0.22 -32.85 -24.62
CA ASP A 17 1.20 -33.24 -24.48
C ASP A 17 2.07 -32.16 -23.79
N VAL A 18 1.45 -31.07 -23.34
CA VAL A 18 2.15 -29.93 -22.74
C VAL A 18 2.75 -30.31 -21.38
N GLN A 19 4.00 -29.92 -21.15
CA GLN A 19 4.64 -30.07 -19.84
C GLN A 19 4.59 -28.74 -19.07
N VAL A 20 3.76 -28.69 -18.03
CA VAL A 20 3.54 -27.50 -17.22
C VAL A 20 4.04 -27.74 -15.80
N LEU A 21 4.91 -26.85 -15.32
CA LEU A 21 5.34 -26.85 -13.92
C LEU A 21 4.91 -25.57 -13.24
N THR A 22 4.65 -25.60 -11.94
CA THR A 22 4.62 -24.36 -11.16
C THR A 22 6.04 -23.83 -10.97
N ALA A 23 6.15 -22.55 -10.62
CA ALA A 23 7.45 -21.93 -10.37
C ALA A 23 8.23 -22.65 -9.25
N GLU A 24 7.56 -23.24 -8.25
CA GLU A 24 8.21 -24.04 -7.20
C GLU A 24 8.73 -25.39 -7.75
N GLU A 25 7.95 -26.07 -8.60
CA GLU A 25 8.34 -27.33 -9.23
C GLU A 25 9.53 -27.13 -10.20
N MET A 26 9.52 -26.05 -10.99
CA MET A 26 10.61 -25.70 -11.91
C MET A 26 11.95 -25.59 -11.18
N LYS A 27 11.96 -24.97 -9.99
CA LYS A 27 13.18 -24.77 -9.19
C LYS A 27 13.75 -26.08 -8.68
N LYS A 28 12.87 -27.00 -8.26
CA LYS A 28 13.27 -28.36 -7.85
C LYS A 28 13.89 -29.10 -9.02
N LEU A 29 13.26 -29.06 -10.20
CA LEU A 29 13.79 -29.71 -11.40
C LEU A 29 15.17 -29.17 -11.80
N VAL A 30 15.36 -27.85 -11.76
CA VAL A 30 16.67 -27.24 -12.07
C VAL A 30 17.73 -27.62 -11.05
N GLU A 31 17.38 -27.75 -9.78
CA GLU A 31 18.31 -28.19 -8.73
C GLU A 31 18.71 -29.66 -8.87
N THR A 32 17.77 -30.53 -9.23
CA THR A 32 18.05 -31.97 -9.37
C THR A 32 18.71 -32.33 -10.70
N SER A 33 18.31 -31.66 -11.78
CA SER A 33 18.58 -32.11 -13.16
C SER A 33 19.27 -31.06 -14.03
N GLY A 34 19.39 -29.82 -13.56
CA GLY A 34 20.04 -28.73 -14.30
C GLY A 34 19.11 -27.97 -15.26
N VAL A 35 19.58 -26.80 -15.70
CA VAL A 35 18.80 -25.86 -16.54
C VAL A 35 18.57 -26.42 -17.95
N GLU A 36 19.52 -27.16 -18.49
CA GLU A 36 19.46 -27.76 -19.82
C GLU A 36 18.37 -28.83 -19.92
N VAL A 37 18.21 -29.64 -18.87
CA VAL A 37 17.15 -30.65 -18.78
C VAL A 37 15.79 -29.95 -18.64
N ALA A 38 15.69 -28.99 -17.72
CA ALA A 38 14.46 -28.24 -17.53
C ALA A 38 14.02 -27.49 -18.81
N PHE A 39 14.94 -26.92 -19.59
CA PHE A 39 14.63 -26.30 -20.88
C PHE A 39 14.10 -27.32 -21.90
N LYS A 40 14.61 -28.55 -21.90
CA LYS A 40 14.15 -29.60 -22.81
C LYS A 40 12.79 -30.15 -22.42
N GLU A 41 12.52 -30.32 -21.14
CA GLU A 41 11.32 -31.02 -20.66
C GLU A 41 10.14 -30.09 -20.41
N VAL A 42 10.36 -28.86 -19.96
CA VAL A 42 9.27 -27.96 -19.54
C VAL A 42 8.87 -27.03 -20.67
N ASP A 43 7.56 -26.91 -20.91
CA ASP A 43 7.00 -25.99 -21.90
C ASP A 43 6.55 -24.67 -21.25
N VAL A 44 5.94 -24.74 -20.07
CA VAL A 44 5.36 -23.59 -19.37
C VAL A 44 5.65 -23.64 -17.88
N VAL A 45 5.99 -22.48 -17.30
CA VAL A 45 6.07 -22.31 -15.85
C VAL A 45 4.95 -21.39 -15.37
N THR A 46 4.08 -21.87 -14.48
CA THR A 46 3.00 -21.04 -13.91
C THR A 46 3.45 -20.32 -12.65
N THR A 47 3.07 -19.05 -12.56
CA THR A 47 3.41 -18.15 -11.45
C THR A 47 2.15 -17.61 -10.78
N GLY A 48 2.28 -17.01 -9.61
CA GLY A 48 1.14 -16.54 -8.84
C GLY A 48 1.50 -15.49 -7.79
N THR A 49 0.61 -14.53 -7.60
CA THR A 49 0.67 -13.57 -6.50
C THR A 49 -0.73 -13.22 -6.01
N PHE A 50 -0.84 -12.97 -4.70
CA PHE A 50 -2.08 -12.52 -4.08
C PHE A 50 -1.73 -11.55 -2.95
N GLY A 51 -1.97 -10.26 -3.18
CA GLY A 51 -1.62 -9.21 -2.23
C GLY A 51 -2.53 -8.00 -2.38
N ALA A 52 -2.45 -7.09 -1.41
CA ALA A 52 -3.17 -5.83 -1.42
C ALA A 52 -2.68 -4.93 -2.57
N MET A 53 -3.61 -4.51 -3.42
CA MET A 53 -3.36 -3.69 -4.61
C MET A 53 -4.23 -2.44 -4.52
N CYS A 54 -3.70 -1.38 -3.91
CA CYS A 54 -4.45 -0.14 -3.69
C CYS A 54 -4.79 0.59 -5.00
N SER A 55 -4.02 0.36 -6.07
CA SER A 55 -4.22 0.93 -7.42
C SER A 55 -5.23 0.14 -8.27
N SER A 56 -6.13 -0.59 -7.61
CA SER A 56 -7.19 -1.36 -8.25
C SER A 56 -8.53 -0.64 -8.22
N GLY A 57 -9.42 -1.01 -9.14
CA GLY A 57 -10.78 -0.51 -9.21
C GLY A 57 -11.57 -1.16 -10.33
N ALA A 58 -12.82 -0.77 -10.48
CA ALA A 58 -13.69 -1.33 -11.51
C ALA A 58 -14.42 -0.24 -12.30
N VAL A 59 -14.47 -0.43 -13.62
CA VAL A 59 -15.34 0.29 -14.54
C VAL A 59 -16.71 -0.37 -14.52
N ILE A 60 -17.76 0.42 -14.32
CA ILE A 60 -19.15 -0.01 -14.25
C ILE A 60 -19.98 0.80 -15.24
N ASN A 61 -20.75 0.13 -16.07
CA ASN A 61 -21.82 0.76 -16.85
C ASN A 61 -23.16 0.25 -16.32
N LEU A 62 -24.02 1.18 -15.91
CA LEU A 62 -25.30 0.89 -15.27
C LEU A 62 -26.45 0.68 -16.27
N GLY A 63 -26.29 1.12 -17.52
CA GLY A 63 -27.44 1.40 -18.39
C GLY A 63 -28.22 2.64 -17.95
N HIS A 64 -29.05 3.18 -18.84
CA HIS A 64 -29.89 4.33 -18.51
C HIS A 64 -31.09 3.91 -17.66
N SER A 65 -31.41 4.73 -16.66
CA SER A 65 -32.72 4.68 -16.00
C SER A 65 -33.80 5.30 -16.90
N ASP A 66 -35.07 5.13 -16.53
CA ASP A 66 -36.20 5.75 -17.22
C ASP A 66 -37.01 6.62 -16.25
N PRO A 67 -37.11 7.96 -16.44
CA PRO A 67 -36.44 8.75 -17.47
C PRO A 67 -34.90 8.75 -17.34
N PRO A 68 -34.15 9.01 -18.43
CA PRO A 68 -32.70 8.92 -18.45
C PRO A 68 -32.02 9.94 -17.53
N ILE A 69 -30.87 9.53 -16.98
CA ILE A 69 -30.03 10.32 -16.08
C ILE A 69 -28.63 10.53 -16.65
N LYS A 70 -28.08 11.73 -16.42
CA LYS A 70 -26.66 12.05 -16.61
C LYS A 70 -26.01 12.26 -15.25
N ILE A 71 -25.44 11.20 -14.71
CA ILE A 71 -24.92 11.19 -13.34
C ILE A 71 -23.84 12.25 -13.16
N GLN A 72 -23.97 13.07 -12.13
CA GLN A 72 -22.92 14.02 -11.71
C GLN A 72 -22.18 13.49 -10.48
N HIS A 73 -22.93 12.96 -9.51
CA HIS A 73 -22.38 12.29 -8.34
C HIS A 73 -23.10 10.97 -8.12
N ALA A 74 -22.37 9.94 -7.71
CA ALA A 74 -22.95 8.66 -7.36
C ALA A 74 -22.20 7.99 -6.21
N TRP A 75 -22.92 7.09 -5.54
CA TRP A 75 -22.45 6.27 -4.45
C TRP A 75 -22.97 4.85 -4.64
N ILE A 76 -22.14 3.86 -4.34
CA ILE A 76 -22.55 2.46 -4.22
C ILE A 76 -22.29 2.00 -2.79
N ASN A 77 -23.33 1.63 -2.03
CA ASN A 77 -23.24 1.35 -0.58
C ASN A 77 -22.51 2.46 0.20
N ASP A 78 -22.89 3.72 -0.05
CA ASP A 78 -22.26 4.93 0.49
C ASP A 78 -20.77 5.12 0.16
N VAL A 79 -20.22 4.34 -0.77
CA VAL A 79 -18.86 4.54 -1.30
C VAL A 79 -18.95 5.49 -2.49
N PRO A 80 -18.30 6.67 -2.44
CA PRO A 80 -18.28 7.58 -3.58
C PRO A 80 -17.62 6.93 -4.79
N VAL A 81 -18.24 7.10 -5.96
CA VAL A 81 -17.69 6.65 -7.24
C VAL A 81 -17.37 7.83 -8.15
N CYS A 82 -16.35 7.68 -8.99
CA CYS A 82 -15.99 8.68 -9.97
C CYS A 82 -16.87 8.52 -11.21
N HIS A 83 -17.42 9.64 -11.70
CA HIS A 83 -18.08 9.71 -13.00
C HIS A 83 -17.06 10.26 -14.03
N PRO A 84 -16.64 9.47 -15.02
CA PRO A 84 -15.63 9.89 -16.00
C PRO A 84 -16.20 10.79 -17.11
N GLY A 85 -17.48 11.18 -17.06
CA GLY A 85 -18.10 12.17 -17.95
C GLY A 85 -19.17 11.64 -18.90
N ALA A 86 -19.27 10.31 -19.08
CA ALA A 86 -20.30 9.66 -19.89
C ALA A 86 -21.47 9.19 -19.00
N ALA A 87 -22.71 9.50 -19.42
CA ALA A 87 -23.88 9.69 -18.56
C ALA A 87 -24.13 8.66 -17.43
N VAL A 88 -23.82 7.37 -17.66
CA VAL A 88 -24.05 6.28 -16.71
C VAL A 88 -22.83 5.36 -16.54
N ASP A 89 -21.67 5.82 -16.99
CA ASP A 89 -20.39 5.17 -16.75
C ASP A 89 -19.82 5.65 -15.42
N LEU A 90 -19.25 4.72 -14.66
CA LEU A 90 -18.71 4.94 -13.33
C LEU A 90 -17.37 4.21 -13.19
N TYR A 91 -16.51 4.75 -12.33
CA TYR A 91 -15.30 4.08 -11.86
C TYR A 91 -15.28 4.06 -10.33
N ILE A 92 -15.22 2.87 -9.74
CA ILE A 92 -15.08 2.68 -8.30
C ILE A 92 -13.65 2.28 -7.95
N GLY A 93 -12.95 3.14 -7.21
CA GLY A 93 -11.59 2.88 -6.74
C GLY A 93 -11.58 2.03 -5.46
N ALA A 94 -10.69 1.05 -5.38
CA ALA A 94 -10.63 0.12 -4.24
C ALA A 94 -10.40 0.80 -2.87
N THR A 95 -9.70 1.93 -2.88
CA THR A 95 -9.34 2.72 -1.69
C THR A 95 -10.38 3.76 -1.30
N MET A 96 -11.41 3.98 -2.12
CA MET A 96 -12.50 4.88 -1.77
C MET A 96 -13.27 4.31 -0.59
N MET A 97 -13.34 5.04 0.52
CA MET A 97 -14.02 4.58 1.72
C MET A 97 -15.49 4.95 1.69
N SER A 98 -16.31 4.15 2.37
CA SER A 98 -17.70 4.49 2.66
C SER A 98 -17.76 5.74 3.53
N GLU A 99 -18.69 6.64 3.21
CA GLU A 99 -18.97 7.84 4.03
C GLU A 99 -19.59 7.48 5.39
N THR A 100 -20.30 6.34 5.47
CA THR A 100 -20.99 5.88 6.68
C THR A 100 -20.19 4.86 7.49
N ARG A 101 -19.26 4.13 6.85
CA ARG A 101 -18.38 3.12 7.49
C ARG A 101 -16.90 3.34 7.13
N PRO A 102 -16.31 4.50 7.46
CA PRO A 102 -14.92 4.80 7.13
C PRO A 102 -13.96 3.82 7.82
N PHE A 103 -12.84 3.50 7.17
CA PHE A 103 -11.84 2.52 7.62
C PHE A 103 -12.32 1.07 7.80
N GLU A 104 -13.56 0.75 7.47
CA GLU A 104 -14.13 -0.59 7.57
C GLU A 104 -14.63 -1.10 6.22
N TYR A 105 -15.32 -0.24 5.47
CA TYR A 105 -15.92 -0.60 4.19
C TYR A 105 -15.56 0.44 3.10
N GLY A 106 -15.48 -0.01 1.86
CA GLY A 106 -14.98 0.82 0.75
C GLY A 106 -15.08 0.12 -0.59
N GLY A 107 -14.53 0.73 -1.64
CA GLY A 107 -14.71 0.28 -3.02
C GLY A 107 -14.22 -1.14 -3.27
N GLY A 108 -13.14 -1.57 -2.60
CA GLY A 108 -12.69 -2.97 -2.66
C GLY A 108 -13.75 -3.96 -2.16
N HIS A 109 -14.50 -3.60 -1.12
CA HIS A 109 -15.59 -4.41 -0.59
C HIS A 109 -16.82 -4.40 -1.49
N VAL A 110 -17.17 -3.24 -2.08
CA VAL A 110 -18.25 -3.16 -3.08
C VAL A 110 -17.94 -4.06 -4.29
N ILE A 111 -16.70 -4.05 -4.77
CA ILE A 111 -16.26 -4.92 -5.87
C ILE A 111 -16.40 -6.39 -5.49
N GLU A 112 -15.93 -6.79 -4.30
CA GLU A 112 -16.09 -8.16 -3.79
C GLU A 112 -17.57 -8.56 -3.64
N ASP A 113 -18.40 -7.69 -3.09
CA ASP A 113 -19.83 -7.93 -2.86
C ASP A 113 -20.55 -8.17 -4.19
N LEU A 114 -20.33 -7.31 -5.19
CA LEU A 114 -20.87 -7.49 -6.53
C LEU A 114 -20.38 -8.79 -7.18
N ILE A 115 -19.08 -9.09 -7.12
CA ILE A 115 -18.52 -10.36 -7.65
C ILE A 115 -19.19 -11.57 -6.98
N SER A 116 -19.43 -11.48 -5.67
CA SER A 116 -20.12 -12.50 -4.87
C SER A 116 -21.61 -12.61 -5.16
N GLY A 117 -22.16 -11.73 -6.02
CA GLY A 117 -23.59 -11.72 -6.37
C GLY A 117 -24.48 -11.05 -5.33
N LYS A 118 -23.92 -10.30 -4.39
CA LYS A 118 -24.72 -9.54 -3.41
C LYS A 118 -25.34 -8.32 -4.06
N GLU A 119 -26.46 -7.92 -3.48
CA GLU A 119 -27.11 -6.65 -3.77
C GLU A 119 -26.31 -5.48 -3.19
N VAL A 120 -26.25 -4.38 -3.96
CA VAL A 120 -25.67 -3.12 -3.54
C VAL A 120 -26.64 -1.98 -3.85
N GLU A 121 -26.70 -0.99 -2.97
CA GLU A 121 -27.50 0.20 -3.17
C GLU A 121 -26.74 1.22 -4.02
N LEU A 122 -27.32 1.64 -5.13
CA LEU A 122 -26.87 2.77 -5.93
C LEU A 122 -27.69 4.00 -5.57
N ARG A 123 -26.99 5.11 -5.30
CA ARG A 123 -27.59 6.44 -5.21
C ARG A 123 -26.86 7.38 -6.15
N ALA A 124 -27.59 8.18 -6.92
CA ALA A 124 -27.01 9.13 -7.85
C ALA A 124 -27.79 10.45 -7.91
N THR A 125 -27.07 11.53 -8.20
CA THR A 125 -27.62 12.87 -8.42
C THR A 125 -27.13 13.45 -9.74
N SER A 126 -27.92 14.34 -10.31
CA SER A 126 -27.65 15.04 -11.56
C SER A 126 -28.25 16.44 -11.50
N TYR A 127 -27.68 17.37 -12.27
CA TYR A 127 -28.23 18.71 -12.48
C TYR A 127 -29.49 18.72 -13.37
N GLY A 128 -29.74 17.64 -14.12
CA GLY A 128 -30.87 17.55 -15.06
C GLY A 128 -30.64 18.34 -16.35
N THR A 129 -31.13 17.80 -17.46
CA THR A 129 -31.12 18.44 -18.79
C THR A 129 -32.32 17.96 -19.59
N ASP A 130 -32.62 18.58 -20.74
CA ASP A 130 -33.70 18.12 -21.63
C ASP A 130 -33.51 16.66 -22.10
N CYS A 131 -32.27 16.25 -22.37
CA CYS A 131 -31.94 14.87 -22.75
C CYS A 131 -31.92 13.89 -21.57
N TYR A 132 -31.73 14.40 -20.35
CA TYR A 132 -31.56 13.62 -19.13
C TYR A 132 -32.32 14.27 -17.97
N PRO A 133 -33.65 14.21 -17.95
CA PRO A 133 -34.47 15.01 -17.04
C PRO A 133 -34.42 14.50 -15.59
N ARG A 134 -34.01 13.25 -15.36
CA ARG A 134 -33.94 12.67 -14.01
C ARG A 134 -32.78 13.29 -13.22
N THR A 135 -33.08 13.89 -12.08
CA THR A 135 -32.09 14.56 -11.21
C THR A 135 -31.63 13.70 -10.03
N ARG A 136 -32.38 12.65 -9.69
CA ARG A 136 -32.07 11.73 -8.58
C ARG A 136 -32.42 10.29 -8.95
N LEU A 137 -31.61 9.35 -8.50
CA LEU A 137 -31.84 7.91 -8.64
C LEU A 137 -31.41 7.23 -7.33
N ARG A 138 -32.25 6.30 -6.86
CA ARG A 138 -31.92 5.37 -5.79
C ARG A 138 -32.48 4.00 -6.20
N THR A 139 -31.64 2.98 -6.22
CA THR A 139 -32.03 1.63 -6.64
C THR A 139 -31.07 0.61 -6.03
N ILE A 140 -31.44 -0.67 -6.10
CA ILE A 140 -30.61 -1.79 -5.72
C ILE A 140 -30.18 -2.52 -6.99
N LEU A 141 -28.92 -2.95 -7.07
CA LEU A 141 -28.35 -3.63 -8.22
C LEU A 141 -27.52 -4.84 -7.77
N THR A 142 -27.45 -5.84 -8.64
CA THR A 142 -26.49 -6.93 -8.59
C THR A 142 -25.52 -6.84 -9.77
N LYS A 143 -24.50 -7.71 -9.82
CA LYS A 143 -23.64 -7.79 -11.01
C LYS A 143 -24.37 -8.16 -12.30
N HIS A 144 -25.56 -8.75 -12.22
CA HIS A 144 -26.34 -9.18 -13.38
C HIS A 144 -27.09 -8.03 -14.05
N ASP A 145 -27.37 -6.95 -13.30
CA ASP A 145 -28.05 -5.75 -13.79
C ASP A 145 -27.09 -4.78 -14.51
N LEU A 146 -25.79 -4.92 -14.27
CA LEU A 146 -24.76 -4.07 -14.89
C LEU A 146 -24.53 -4.49 -16.34
N ASN A 147 -24.34 -3.57 -17.28
CA ASN A 147 -23.95 -3.93 -18.66
C ASN A 147 -22.48 -4.37 -18.70
N GLN A 148 -21.59 -3.48 -18.25
CA GLN A 148 -20.17 -3.73 -18.11
C GLN A 148 -19.79 -3.66 -16.64
N PHE A 149 -18.97 -4.62 -16.21
CA PHE A 149 -18.34 -4.62 -14.91
C PHE A 149 -16.93 -5.20 -15.05
N TYR A 150 -15.95 -4.31 -15.27
CA TYR A 150 -14.58 -4.69 -15.59
C TYR A 150 -13.63 -4.23 -14.51
N LEU A 151 -12.83 -5.16 -14.00
CA LEU A 151 -11.69 -4.81 -13.17
C LEU A 151 -10.68 -4.10 -14.08
N LEU A 152 -10.29 -2.89 -13.72
CA LEU A 152 -9.29 -2.10 -14.44
C LEU A 152 -8.32 -1.54 -13.41
N ASN A 153 -7.15 -2.18 -13.32
CA ASN A 153 -6.17 -1.82 -12.33
C ASN A 153 -4.96 -1.20 -12.99
N PHE A 154 -4.66 0.03 -12.58
CA PHE A 154 -3.61 0.84 -13.18
C PHE A 154 -2.21 0.39 -12.77
N ARG A 155 -2.06 -0.45 -11.74
CA ARG A 155 -0.76 -0.91 -11.24
C ARG A 155 -0.90 -2.11 -10.32
N ASN A 156 -0.35 -3.24 -10.76
CA ASN A 156 -0.33 -4.52 -10.06
C ASN A 156 1.03 -5.22 -10.22
N CYS A 157 1.19 -6.35 -9.51
CA CYS A 157 2.36 -7.23 -9.57
C CYS A 157 3.69 -6.48 -9.54
N TYR A 158 3.95 -5.72 -8.48
CA TYR A 158 5.29 -5.17 -8.27
C TYR A 158 6.34 -6.28 -8.40
N GLN A 159 7.34 -6.07 -9.24
CA GLN A 159 8.46 -6.99 -9.44
C GLN A 159 9.15 -7.28 -8.11
N ARG A 160 9.48 -6.21 -7.39
CA ARG A 160 9.98 -6.27 -6.03
C ARG A 160 9.27 -5.25 -5.16
N TYR A 161 9.14 -5.57 -3.88
CA TYR A 161 8.63 -4.65 -2.87
C TYR A 161 9.63 -4.42 -1.75
N VAL A 162 9.22 -3.71 -0.70
CA VAL A 162 10.08 -3.39 0.45
C VAL A 162 9.67 -4.19 1.69
N CYS A 163 10.62 -4.32 2.63
CA CYS A 163 10.33 -4.73 4.01
C CYS A 163 10.20 -3.46 4.87
N ALA A 164 9.06 -3.25 5.51
CA ALA A 164 8.77 -2.04 6.27
C ALA A 164 8.96 -2.27 7.77
N THR A 165 9.55 -1.30 8.46
CA THR A 165 9.65 -1.25 9.93
C THR A 165 9.44 0.17 10.43
N ASN A 166 9.53 0.42 11.73
CA ASN A 166 9.23 1.72 12.34
C ASN A 166 10.19 2.04 13.47
N SER A 167 10.98 3.10 13.31
CA SER A 167 11.89 3.62 14.34
C SER A 167 11.24 4.45 15.43
N ARG A 168 10.03 4.97 15.23
CA ARG A 168 9.36 5.84 16.21
C ARG A 168 9.07 5.11 17.52
N ASP A 169 8.88 5.87 18.58
CA ASP A 169 8.42 5.38 19.88
C ASP A 169 6.89 5.16 19.96
N GLU A 170 6.18 5.40 18.86
CA GLU A 170 4.74 5.16 18.69
C GLU A 170 4.44 4.14 17.58
N THR A 171 3.25 3.52 17.64
CA THR A 171 2.78 2.65 16.56
C THR A 171 2.33 3.49 15.37
N ILE A 172 2.76 3.13 14.17
CA ILE A 172 2.27 3.73 12.93
C ILE A 172 1.39 2.74 12.15
N TYR A 173 0.42 3.30 11.41
CA TYR A 173 -0.57 2.57 10.64
C TYR A 173 -0.39 2.93 9.16
N THR A 174 -0.09 1.94 8.32
CA THR A 174 0.38 2.17 6.94
C THR A 174 -0.26 1.18 5.97
N TYR A 175 -0.05 1.36 4.65
CA TYR A 175 -0.34 0.29 3.67
C TYR A 175 0.52 -0.96 3.88
N MET A 176 1.61 -0.84 4.65
CA MET A 176 2.41 -1.98 5.09
C MET A 176 1.84 -2.64 6.35
N GLY A 177 0.62 -2.32 6.74
CA GLY A 177 0.00 -2.78 7.98
C GLY A 177 0.48 -1.97 9.20
N LYS A 178 0.26 -2.57 10.38
CA LYS A 178 0.61 -1.98 11.68
C LYS A 178 2.10 -2.21 11.96
N LEU A 179 2.84 -1.13 12.16
CA LEU A 179 4.26 -1.18 12.51
C LEU A 179 4.46 -0.67 13.94
N LEU A 180 5.01 -1.54 14.79
CA LEU A 180 5.18 -1.34 16.22
C LEU A 180 6.38 -0.42 16.50
N PRO A 181 6.37 0.29 17.64
CA PRO A 181 7.46 1.19 18.03
C PRO A 181 8.83 0.51 18.08
N ASN A 182 9.89 1.29 17.93
CA ASN A 182 11.27 0.90 18.23
C ASN A 182 11.71 -0.38 17.51
N PHE A 183 11.34 -0.53 16.24
CA PHE A 183 11.55 -1.71 15.40
C PHE A 183 10.86 -2.97 15.94
N GLY A 184 9.73 -2.83 16.64
CA GLY A 184 9.05 -3.96 17.31
C GLY A 184 8.55 -5.06 16.35
N ASN A 185 8.37 -4.75 15.07
CA ASN A 185 8.12 -5.72 14.01
C ASN A 185 8.58 -5.21 12.64
N ALA A 186 8.47 -6.10 11.65
CA ALA A 186 8.54 -5.75 10.25
C ALA A 186 7.44 -6.43 9.45
N THR A 187 7.10 -5.88 8.29
CA THR A 187 6.15 -6.50 7.35
C THR A 187 6.69 -6.41 5.93
N PHE A 188 6.31 -7.35 5.07
CA PHE A 188 6.72 -7.32 3.66
C PHE A 188 5.55 -7.73 2.75
N SER A 189 5.66 -7.41 1.46
CA SER A 189 4.68 -7.83 0.46
C SER A 189 5.38 -8.53 -0.71
N GLY A 190 4.60 -9.19 -1.56
CA GLY A 190 5.09 -9.97 -2.70
C GLY A 190 5.21 -11.46 -2.40
N ALA A 191 5.17 -12.26 -3.46
CA ALA A 191 5.21 -13.72 -3.40
C ALA A 191 6.64 -14.30 -3.49
N GLY A 192 7.66 -13.43 -3.57
CA GLY A 192 9.06 -13.81 -3.78
C GLY A 192 9.21 -14.58 -5.08
N GLU A 193 9.71 -15.79 -4.99
CA GLU A 193 10.00 -16.66 -6.12
C GLU A 193 8.79 -17.13 -6.95
N LEU A 194 7.57 -16.99 -6.42
CA LEU A 194 6.31 -17.23 -7.14
C LEU A 194 5.87 -16.01 -7.97
N ASN A 195 6.47 -14.84 -7.74
CA ASN A 195 6.05 -13.59 -8.38
C ASN A 195 6.25 -13.68 -9.91
N PRO A 196 5.20 -13.43 -10.72
CA PRO A 196 5.31 -13.41 -12.17
C PRO A 196 6.48 -12.58 -12.73
N LEU A 197 6.63 -11.34 -12.26
CA LEU A 197 7.66 -10.43 -12.79
C LEU A 197 9.08 -10.76 -12.30
N MET A 198 9.23 -11.59 -11.27
CA MET A 198 10.55 -12.10 -10.90
C MET A 198 10.99 -13.27 -11.79
N ASN A 199 10.03 -14.01 -12.37
CA ASN A 199 10.27 -15.13 -13.27
C ASN A 199 10.42 -14.69 -14.74
N ASP A 200 10.09 -13.43 -15.06
CA ASP A 200 10.35 -12.78 -16.34
C ASP A 200 10.78 -11.29 -16.13
N PRO A 201 11.99 -11.06 -15.58
CA PRO A 201 12.38 -9.76 -15.03
C PRO A 201 12.65 -8.65 -16.06
N ASP A 202 12.81 -9.01 -17.33
CA ASP A 202 13.03 -8.14 -18.48
C ASP A 202 11.88 -8.23 -19.50
N TYR A 203 10.74 -8.79 -19.08
CA TYR A 203 9.49 -8.84 -19.84
C TYR A 203 9.68 -9.46 -21.24
N GLU A 204 10.38 -10.59 -21.31
CA GLU A 204 10.61 -11.35 -22.55
C GLU A 204 9.32 -11.98 -23.08
N THR A 205 8.42 -12.34 -22.17
CA THR A 205 7.14 -13.01 -22.46
C THR A 205 5.92 -12.23 -21.99
N ILE A 206 6.11 -11.31 -21.04
CA ILE A 206 5.05 -10.45 -20.49
C ILE A 206 4.99 -9.12 -21.26
N GLY A 207 3.81 -8.76 -21.75
CA GLY A 207 3.56 -7.53 -22.50
C GLY A 207 2.09 -7.27 -22.76
N ILE A 208 1.79 -6.25 -23.57
CA ILE A 208 0.41 -5.92 -23.93
C ILE A 208 -0.21 -7.12 -24.66
N GLY A 209 -1.39 -7.56 -24.19
CA GLY A 209 -2.09 -8.71 -24.75
C GLY A 209 -1.68 -10.07 -24.15
N THR A 210 -0.70 -10.12 -23.25
CA THR A 210 -0.40 -11.34 -22.49
C THR A 210 -1.65 -11.73 -21.66
N ARG A 211 -2.16 -12.93 -21.92
CA ARG A 211 -3.30 -13.50 -21.22
C ARG A 211 -2.86 -14.00 -19.84
N ILE A 212 -3.67 -13.71 -18.83
CA ILE A 212 -3.35 -14.01 -17.42
C ILE A 212 -4.54 -14.64 -16.69
N PHE A 213 -4.25 -15.32 -15.61
CA PHE A 213 -5.22 -15.53 -14.54
C PHE A 213 -5.38 -14.22 -13.78
N LEU A 214 -6.62 -13.71 -13.65
CA LEU A 214 -6.95 -12.51 -12.90
C LEU A 214 -8.24 -12.73 -12.12
N GLY A 215 -8.14 -12.77 -10.79
CA GLY A 215 -9.32 -12.85 -9.92
C GLY A 215 -10.16 -14.11 -10.08
N GLY A 216 -9.58 -15.25 -10.49
CA GLY A 216 -10.34 -16.48 -10.75
C GLY A 216 -10.93 -16.58 -12.16
N ALA A 217 -10.62 -15.62 -13.04
CA ALA A 217 -11.03 -15.61 -14.43
C ALA A 217 -9.83 -15.35 -15.36
N GLN A 218 -10.07 -15.38 -16.66
CA GLN A 218 -9.12 -14.89 -17.65
C GLN A 218 -9.11 -13.36 -17.69
N GLY A 219 -7.91 -12.78 -17.67
CA GLY A 219 -7.67 -11.35 -17.87
C GLY A 219 -6.51 -11.13 -18.83
N TYR A 220 -6.10 -9.87 -18.96
CA TYR A 220 -5.01 -9.45 -19.84
C TYR A 220 -4.13 -8.40 -19.18
N VAL A 221 -2.84 -8.44 -19.50
CA VAL A 221 -1.94 -7.29 -19.37
C VAL A 221 -2.28 -6.32 -20.50
N ILE A 222 -2.47 -5.05 -20.16
CA ILE A 222 -2.89 -4.01 -21.12
C ILE A 222 -1.88 -2.84 -21.23
N GLY A 223 -0.75 -2.92 -20.54
CA GLY A 223 0.30 -1.90 -20.56
C GLY A 223 1.22 -2.02 -19.35
N GLU A 224 2.25 -1.16 -19.28
CA GLU A 224 2.95 -0.97 -18.02
C GLU A 224 2.00 -0.40 -16.95
N GLY A 225 2.25 -0.75 -15.70
CA GLY A 225 1.54 -0.14 -14.60
C GLY A 225 2.01 1.31 -14.38
N THR A 226 1.19 2.11 -13.71
CA THR A 226 1.67 3.37 -13.14
C THR A 226 2.85 3.11 -12.19
N GLN A 227 3.78 4.06 -12.09
CA GLN A 227 5.03 3.91 -11.34
C GLN A 227 5.92 2.73 -11.79
N HIS A 228 5.83 2.31 -13.04
CA HIS A 228 6.70 1.28 -13.61
C HIS A 228 8.17 1.76 -13.64
N ASP A 229 9.01 1.13 -12.81
CA ASP A 229 10.43 1.47 -12.63
C ASP A 229 11.32 0.23 -12.71
N PRO A 230 11.48 -0.37 -13.91
CA PRO A 230 12.26 -1.58 -14.12
C PRO A 230 13.75 -1.42 -13.82
N ARG A 231 14.33 -0.21 -14.00
CA ARG A 231 15.74 0.06 -13.69
C ARG A 231 16.07 -0.15 -12.21
N ASN A 232 15.10 0.06 -11.32
CA ASN A 232 15.24 -0.18 -9.89
C ASN A 232 14.63 -1.53 -9.43
N LEU A 233 14.28 -2.42 -10.37
CA LEU A 233 13.54 -3.66 -10.16
C LEU A 233 12.19 -3.44 -9.46
N SER A 234 11.53 -2.32 -9.76
CA SER A 234 10.22 -1.94 -9.26
C SER A 234 9.20 -1.79 -10.40
N GLY A 235 9.36 -2.61 -11.44
CA GLY A 235 8.38 -2.68 -12.52
C GLY A 235 7.02 -3.18 -12.04
N THR A 236 5.98 -2.72 -12.73
CA THR A 236 4.56 -2.99 -12.47
C THR A 236 3.80 -3.21 -13.77
N ILE A 237 2.63 -3.83 -13.71
CA ILE A 237 1.77 -4.06 -14.88
C ILE A 237 0.38 -3.46 -14.70
N MET A 238 -0.22 -3.01 -15.79
CA MET A 238 -1.63 -2.65 -15.87
C MET A 238 -2.42 -3.86 -16.36
N VAL A 239 -3.54 -4.16 -15.69
CA VAL A 239 -4.34 -5.36 -16.00
C VAL A 239 -5.83 -5.06 -16.07
N ARG A 240 -6.52 -5.83 -16.92
CA ARG A 240 -7.98 -5.76 -17.08
C ARG A 240 -8.62 -7.14 -17.17
N GLY A 241 -9.78 -7.30 -16.56
CA GLY A 241 -10.57 -8.54 -16.60
C GLY A 241 -12.05 -8.32 -16.35
N ASP A 242 -12.86 -9.34 -16.62
CA ASP A 242 -14.31 -9.30 -16.44
C ASP A 242 -14.72 -9.74 -15.05
N CYS A 243 -15.16 -8.79 -14.21
CA CYS A 243 -15.56 -9.07 -12.83
C CYS A 243 -16.74 -10.05 -12.75
N LYS A 244 -17.62 -10.09 -13.76
CA LYS A 244 -18.77 -11.00 -13.74
C LYS A 244 -18.35 -12.47 -13.74
N LYS A 245 -17.16 -12.77 -14.26
CA LYS A 245 -16.56 -14.12 -14.33
C LYS A 245 -15.59 -14.40 -13.18
N MET A 246 -15.27 -13.41 -12.36
CA MET A 246 -14.31 -13.55 -11.26
C MET A 246 -14.91 -14.32 -10.08
N ASN A 247 -14.03 -14.82 -9.21
CA ASN A 247 -14.38 -15.55 -8.02
C ASN A 247 -13.89 -14.76 -6.78
N PRO A 248 -14.75 -14.55 -5.76
CA PRO A 248 -14.36 -13.80 -4.56
C PRO A 248 -13.23 -14.47 -3.78
N ARG A 249 -12.91 -15.74 -4.02
CA ARG A 249 -11.70 -16.40 -3.48
C ARG A 249 -10.42 -15.63 -3.83
N PHE A 250 -10.37 -15.03 -5.02
CA PHE A 250 -9.20 -14.36 -5.58
C PHE A 250 -9.37 -12.84 -5.72
N ILE A 251 -10.50 -12.28 -5.28
CA ILE A 251 -10.76 -10.84 -5.17
C ILE A 251 -11.40 -10.58 -3.81
N ARG A 252 -10.67 -9.95 -2.89
CA ARG A 252 -11.14 -9.69 -1.52
C ARG A 252 -10.99 -8.21 -1.14
N GLY A 253 -12.08 -7.56 -0.78
CA GLY A 253 -12.04 -6.29 -0.08
C GLY A 253 -11.34 -6.47 1.27
N ALA A 254 -10.54 -5.49 1.64
CA ALA A 254 -9.88 -5.48 2.94
C ALA A 254 -9.80 -4.06 3.49
N ALA A 255 -9.64 -3.97 4.80
CA ALA A 255 -9.39 -2.72 5.51
C ALA A 255 -8.16 -2.85 6.39
N PHE A 256 -7.23 -1.90 6.26
CA PHE A 256 -6.10 -1.77 7.16
C PHE A 256 -6.42 -0.72 8.22
N THR A 257 -6.39 -1.15 9.48
CA THR A 257 -6.74 -0.33 10.64
C THR A 257 -6.06 1.04 10.57
N ARG A 258 -6.86 2.13 10.62
CA ARG A 258 -6.41 3.53 10.56
C ARG A 258 -5.62 3.94 9.30
N TYR A 259 -5.50 3.07 8.30
CA TYR A 259 -4.90 3.41 7.00
C TYR A 259 -5.98 3.60 5.93
N GLY A 260 -6.91 2.65 5.80
CA GLY A 260 -8.02 2.73 4.84
C GLY A 260 -8.31 1.38 4.19
N THR A 261 -9.18 1.40 3.18
CA THR A 261 -9.58 0.19 2.45
C THR A 261 -8.68 -0.12 1.25
N THR A 262 -8.70 -1.37 0.81
CA THR A 262 -7.92 -1.85 -0.33
C THR A 262 -8.61 -3.08 -0.95
N LEU A 263 -8.03 -3.62 -2.01
CA LEU A 263 -8.47 -4.84 -2.68
C LEU A 263 -7.30 -5.80 -2.80
N TYR A 264 -7.45 -7.01 -2.28
CA TYR A 264 -6.56 -8.12 -2.57
C TYR A 264 -6.91 -8.73 -3.93
N VAL A 265 -5.91 -8.82 -4.80
CA VAL A 265 -6.09 -9.29 -6.18
C VAL A 265 -5.17 -10.46 -6.46
N GLY A 266 -5.74 -11.57 -6.91
CA GLY A 266 -5.02 -12.73 -7.39
C GLY A 266 -4.63 -12.60 -8.85
N ILE A 267 -3.33 -12.72 -9.15
CA ILE A 267 -2.79 -12.68 -10.51
C ILE A 267 -1.85 -13.86 -10.71
N GLY A 268 -2.03 -14.60 -11.80
CA GLY A 268 -1.12 -15.64 -12.24
C GLY A 268 -0.76 -15.44 -13.71
N ILE A 269 0.51 -15.60 -14.05
CA ILE A 269 0.97 -15.44 -15.43
C ILE A 269 1.72 -16.71 -15.84
N PRO A 270 1.37 -17.33 -16.96
CA PRO A 270 2.14 -18.44 -17.50
C PRO A 270 3.36 -17.89 -18.21
N ILE A 271 4.54 -18.42 -17.87
CA ILE A 271 5.82 -18.04 -18.44
C ILE A 271 6.23 -19.14 -19.43
N PRO A 272 6.10 -18.94 -20.76
CA PRO A 272 6.51 -19.93 -21.74
C PRO A 272 8.04 -20.05 -21.77
N ILE A 273 8.53 -21.30 -21.77
CA ILE A 273 9.96 -21.60 -21.82
C ILE A 273 10.41 -21.59 -23.29
N LEU A 274 10.59 -20.39 -23.84
CA LEU A 274 10.92 -20.19 -25.26
C LEU A 274 12.40 -20.44 -25.57
N ASN A 275 13.27 -20.30 -24.57
CA ASN A 275 14.70 -20.48 -24.70
C ASN A 275 15.34 -20.80 -23.33
N ILE A 276 16.60 -21.20 -23.34
CA ILE A 276 17.33 -21.59 -22.12
C ILE A 276 17.46 -20.45 -21.09
N ARG A 277 17.46 -19.18 -21.52
CA ARG A 277 17.48 -18.06 -20.57
C ARG A 277 16.17 -17.97 -19.79
N MET A 278 15.03 -18.24 -20.43
CA MET A 278 13.74 -18.33 -19.72
C MET A 278 13.76 -19.43 -18.66
N ALA A 279 14.29 -20.61 -18.98
CA ALA A 279 14.45 -21.69 -18.00
C ALA A 279 15.34 -21.28 -16.81
N LYS A 280 16.41 -20.51 -17.07
CA LYS A 280 17.26 -19.94 -16.01
C LYS A 280 16.53 -18.88 -15.17
N LYS A 281 15.77 -17.98 -15.80
CA LYS A 281 15.02 -16.90 -15.13
C LYS A 281 13.93 -17.47 -14.21
N THR A 282 13.20 -18.48 -14.65
CA THR A 282 12.12 -19.13 -13.87
C THR A 282 12.64 -19.99 -12.71
N ALA A 283 13.95 -20.22 -12.64
CA ALA A 283 14.63 -20.93 -11.55
C ALA A 283 15.08 -20.01 -10.39
N ILE A 284 14.79 -18.71 -10.44
CA ILE A 284 15.19 -17.72 -9.41
C ILE A 284 14.70 -18.10 -8.00
N ARG A 285 15.56 -18.09 -6.99
CA ARG A 285 15.19 -18.50 -5.62
C ARG A 285 14.97 -17.33 -4.69
N ASP A 286 14.18 -17.53 -3.65
CA ASP A 286 13.93 -16.52 -2.61
C ASP A 286 15.20 -15.95 -1.96
N GLU A 287 16.32 -16.68 -1.95
CA GLU A 287 17.62 -16.20 -1.44
C GLU A 287 18.31 -15.17 -2.36
N ASP A 288 18.01 -15.23 -3.66
CA ASP A 288 18.53 -14.31 -4.65
C ASP A 288 17.69 -13.02 -4.75
N ILE A 289 16.47 -13.04 -4.23
CA ILE A 289 15.56 -11.90 -4.26
C ILE A 289 15.74 -11.05 -3.00
N LYS A 290 16.59 -10.03 -3.10
CA LYS A 290 16.87 -9.09 -2.00
C LYS A 290 16.01 -7.83 -2.09
N VAL A 291 15.44 -7.42 -0.96
CA VAL A 291 14.64 -6.20 -0.77
C VAL A 291 15.26 -5.28 0.28
N PRO A 292 15.05 -3.96 0.19
CA PRO A 292 15.50 -3.06 1.25
C PRO A 292 14.58 -3.16 2.48
N ILE A 293 15.19 -3.09 3.66
CA ILE A 293 14.49 -2.80 4.92
C ILE A 293 14.36 -1.28 5.01
N VAL A 294 13.14 -0.78 5.02
CA VAL A 294 12.81 0.65 4.95
C VAL A 294 12.13 1.08 6.23
N ASP A 295 12.61 2.17 6.81
CA ASP A 295 12.04 2.75 8.02
C ASP A 295 10.87 3.69 7.69
N TYR A 296 9.67 3.23 8.01
CA TYR A 296 8.44 4.00 7.81
C TYR A 296 8.19 5.04 8.93
N GLY A 297 9.01 5.02 9.98
CA GLY A 297 9.00 6.03 11.04
C GLY A 297 9.41 7.41 10.54
N VAL A 298 10.18 7.51 9.45
CA VAL A 298 10.54 8.82 8.88
C VAL A 298 9.50 9.19 7.81
N PRO A 299 8.72 10.27 7.99
CA PRO A 299 7.56 10.60 7.15
C PRO A 299 7.99 11.40 5.92
N VAL A 300 9.05 10.97 5.25
CA VAL A 300 9.56 11.57 4.01
C VAL A 300 9.43 10.57 2.86
N ARG A 301 9.46 11.05 1.61
CA ARG A 301 9.34 10.19 0.43
C ARG A 301 10.51 9.21 0.32
N ASP A 302 11.73 9.72 0.43
CA ASP A 302 12.95 8.89 0.40
C ASP A 302 13.30 8.42 1.80
N ARG A 303 12.63 7.34 2.22
CA ARG A 303 12.74 6.80 3.57
C ARG A 303 14.11 6.13 3.78
N PRO A 304 14.70 6.21 4.99
CA PRO A 304 15.97 5.55 5.28
C PRO A 304 15.93 4.04 5.03
N LYS A 305 16.99 3.55 4.37
CA LYS A 305 17.22 2.11 4.15
C LYS A 305 18.16 1.59 5.23
N LEU A 306 17.70 0.62 6.01
CA LEU A 306 18.44 0.06 7.15
C LEU A 306 19.33 -1.12 6.74
N GLY A 307 19.16 -1.64 5.52
CA GLY A 307 19.90 -2.79 5.01
C GLY A 307 19.13 -3.50 3.90
N TRP A 308 19.69 -4.61 3.42
CA TRP A 308 19.08 -5.49 2.42
C TRP A 308 18.84 -6.86 3.02
N ILE A 309 17.73 -7.49 2.65
CA ILE A 309 17.34 -8.81 3.16
C ILE A 309 16.68 -9.65 2.07
N SER A 310 16.89 -10.97 2.08
CA SER A 310 16.31 -11.88 1.09
C SER A 310 14.86 -12.27 1.42
N TYR A 311 14.08 -12.68 0.43
CA TYR A 311 12.77 -13.29 0.68
C TYR A 311 12.87 -14.58 1.49
N LYS A 312 13.99 -15.33 1.39
CA LYS A 312 14.21 -16.54 2.19
C LYS A 312 14.24 -16.21 3.68
N GLU A 313 14.98 -15.17 4.05
CA GLU A 313 15.01 -14.67 5.43
C GLU A 313 13.66 -14.10 5.86
N LEU A 314 12.97 -13.34 5.00
CA LEU A 314 11.65 -12.79 5.32
C LEU A 314 10.61 -13.91 5.56
N LYS A 315 10.64 -14.96 4.74
CA LYS A 315 9.74 -16.13 4.86
C LYS A 315 10.06 -17.01 6.07
N SER A 316 11.23 -16.87 6.70
CA SER A 316 11.54 -17.54 7.98
C SER A 316 10.69 -17.04 9.16
N GLY A 317 10.05 -15.87 9.02
CA GLY A 317 9.20 -15.28 10.04
C GLY A 317 9.93 -14.44 11.09
N THR A 318 11.27 -14.37 11.05
CA THR A 318 12.05 -13.50 11.96
C THR A 318 13.32 -12.99 11.29
N ILE A 319 13.66 -11.71 11.52
CA ILE A 319 14.84 -11.05 10.95
C ILE A 319 15.60 -10.26 12.03
N THR A 320 16.79 -9.76 11.70
CA THR A 320 17.59 -8.91 12.60
C THR A 320 17.61 -7.47 12.09
N ILE A 321 17.19 -6.51 12.94
CA ILE A 321 17.27 -5.07 12.66
C ILE A 321 18.03 -4.41 13.80
N LYS A 322 19.12 -3.69 13.48
CA LYS A 322 19.99 -3.02 14.48
C LYS A 322 20.40 -3.95 15.65
N GLY A 323 20.78 -5.20 15.33
CA GLY A 323 21.18 -6.21 16.33
C GLY A 323 20.04 -6.82 17.15
N LYS A 324 18.77 -6.41 16.92
CA LYS A 324 17.60 -6.97 17.61
C LYS A 324 16.84 -7.94 16.70
N LYS A 325 16.39 -9.05 17.27
CA LYS A 325 15.56 -10.05 16.60
C LYS A 325 14.10 -9.57 16.57
N VAL A 326 13.51 -9.44 15.38
CA VAL A 326 12.17 -8.86 15.17
C VAL A 326 11.28 -9.81 14.36
N LYS A 327 10.01 -9.94 14.77
CA LYS A 327 9.04 -10.74 14.02
C LYS A 327 8.73 -10.06 12.68
N VAL A 328 8.69 -10.84 11.61
CA VAL A 328 8.30 -10.37 10.28
C VAL A 328 7.07 -11.11 9.79
N SER A 329 6.18 -10.41 9.08
CA SER A 329 4.94 -11.02 8.57
C SER A 329 4.66 -10.60 7.13
N PRO A 330 4.20 -11.52 6.26
CA PRO A 330 3.79 -11.19 4.90
C PRO A 330 2.41 -10.54 4.90
N LEU A 331 2.23 -9.51 4.08
CA LEU A 331 0.93 -8.93 3.74
C LEU A 331 0.27 -9.64 2.56
N SER A 332 1.07 -10.31 1.74
CA SER A 332 0.61 -11.16 0.64
C SER A 332 0.34 -12.58 1.13
N SER A 333 -0.71 -13.23 0.62
CA SER A 333 -0.99 -14.63 0.96
C SER A 333 -0.18 -15.56 0.07
N LEU A 334 0.90 -16.11 0.60
CA LEU A 334 1.72 -17.11 -0.11
C LEU A 334 0.93 -18.39 -0.42
N LYS A 335 0.00 -18.77 0.46
CA LYS A 335 -0.89 -19.92 0.25
C LYS A 335 -1.78 -19.71 -0.99
N VAL A 336 -2.40 -18.53 -1.11
CA VAL A 336 -3.27 -18.21 -2.25
C VAL A 336 -2.45 -18.02 -3.52
N ALA A 337 -1.23 -17.46 -3.44
CA ALA A 337 -0.32 -17.38 -4.58
C ALA A 337 0.00 -18.76 -5.17
N LYS A 338 0.24 -19.77 -4.33
CA LYS A 338 0.40 -21.17 -4.76
C LYS A 338 -0.87 -21.71 -5.39
N GLU A 339 -2.02 -21.52 -4.75
CA GLU A 339 -3.33 -21.94 -5.27
C GLU A 339 -3.61 -21.37 -6.67
N ILE A 340 -3.20 -20.13 -6.93
CA ILE A 340 -3.28 -19.49 -8.25
C ILE A 340 -2.38 -20.17 -9.27
N ALA A 341 -1.11 -20.41 -8.94
CA ALA A 341 -0.15 -21.07 -9.84
C ALA A 341 -0.61 -22.49 -10.21
N GLU A 342 -1.13 -23.25 -9.22
CA GLU A 342 -1.70 -24.58 -9.42
C GLU A 342 -2.98 -24.55 -10.25
N THR A 343 -3.86 -23.58 -10.01
CA THR A 343 -5.10 -23.43 -10.79
C THR A 343 -4.82 -23.08 -12.24
N LEU A 344 -3.87 -22.17 -12.48
CA LEU A 344 -3.43 -21.82 -13.83
C LEU A 344 -2.73 -23.01 -14.51
N LYS A 345 -1.97 -23.82 -13.78
CA LYS A 345 -1.36 -25.06 -14.30
C LYS A 345 -2.43 -26.01 -14.82
N ARG A 346 -3.43 -26.32 -13.99
CA ARG A 346 -4.57 -27.16 -14.38
C ARG A 346 -5.30 -26.63 -15.61
N TRP A 347 -5.59 -25.32 -15.66
CA TRP A 347 -6.27 -24.74 -16.82
C TRP A 347 -5.50 -24.92 -18.14
N ILE A 348 -4.17 -24.91 -18.09
CA ILE A 348 -3.33 -25.11 -19.27
C ILE A 348 -3.29 -26.60 -19.64
N GLU A 349 -3.09 -27.49 -18.66
CA GLU A 349 -3.07 -28.94 -18.88
C GLU A 349 -4.42 -29.47 -19.41
N GLU A 350 -5.54 -28.91 -18.94
CA GLU A 350 -6.91 -29.25 -19.39
C GLU A 350 -7.31 -28.57 -20.71
N GLY A 351 -6.43 -27.77 -21.32
CA GLY A 351 -6.73 -27.08 -22.59
C GLY A 351 -7.76 -25.94 -22.48
N LEU A 352 -8.05 -25.48 -21.27
CA LEU A 352 -8.95 -24.35 -20.98
C LEU A 352 -8.27 -22.99 -21.13
N PHE A 353 -6.93 -22.96 -21.11
CA PHE A 353 -6.14 -21.73 -21.18
C PHE A 353 -4.98 -21.86 -22.17
N TYR A 354 -5.06 -21.10 -23.26
CA TYR A 354 -3.98 -20.98 -24.25
C TYR A 354 -3.13 -19.74 -23.99
N LEU A 355 -1.85 -19.81 -24.36
CA LEU A 355 -0.90 -18.73 -24.22
C LEU A 355 -1.06 -17.70 -25.36
N THR A 356 -0.68 -16.45 -25.09
CA THR A 356 -0.63 -15.39 -26.11
C THR A 356 0.76 -14.76 -26.13
N ALA A 357 1.25 -14.45 -27.33
CA ALA A 357 2.42 -13.60 -27.48
C ALA A 357 2.03 -12.15 -27.15
N PRO A 358 2.92 -11.37 -26.50
CA PRO A 358 2.68 -9.96 -26.34
C PRO A 358 2.66 -9.29 -27.72
N VAL A 359 1.66 -8.45 -27.94
CA VAL A 359 1.56 -7.60 -29.15
C VAL A 359 2.62 -6.50 -29.08
N GLU A 360 2.91 -6.02 -27.88
CA GLU A 360 3.95 -5.03 -27.59
C GLU A 360 4.63 -5.40 -26.27
N ARG A 361 5.96 -5.25 -26.22
CA ARG A 361 6.74 -5.51 -25.00
C ARG A 361 6.62 -4.35 -24.03
N LEU A 362 6.68 -4.65 -22.73
CA LEU A 362 6.78 -3.59 -21.73
C LEU A 362 8.15 -2.90 -21.83
N PRO A 363 8.22 -1.59 -21.58
CA PRO A 363 9.50 -0.89 -21.54
C PRO A 363 10.39 -1.44 -20.41
N THR A 364 11.70 -1.38 -20.60
CA THR A 364 12.69 -1.89 -19.61
C THR A 364 13.58 -0.80 -19.04
N ASP A 365 13.43 0.42 -19.57
CA ASP A 365 14.32 1.54 -19.36
C ASP A 365 13.59 2.78 -18.80
N THR A 366 12.34 2.66 -18.37
CA THR A 366 11.63 3.74 -17.69
C THR A 366 12.11 3.92 -16.25
N GLU A 367 11.92 5.12 -15.73
CA GLU A 367 12.18 5.48 -14.33
C GLU A 367 10.97 6.21 -13.76
N TYR A 368 10.61 5.88 -12.52
CA TYR A 368 9.59 6.61 -11.80
C TYR A 368 10.15 7.95 -11.30
N LYS A 369 9.61 9.05 -11.81
CA LYS A 369 9.98 10.40 -11.37
C LYS A 369 9.10 10.86 -10.22
N PRO A 370 9.68 11.45 -9.18
CA PRO A 370 8.89 12.09 -8.14
C PRO A 370 8.09 13.28 -8.68
N MET A 371 6.99 13.61 -8.00
CA MET A 371 6.22 14.82 -8.28
C MET A 371 7.11 16.06 -8.18
N LYS A 372 7.09 16.92 -9.21
CA LYS A 372 7.68 18.26 -9.16
C LYS A 372 6.86 19.11 -8.19
N GLN A 373 7.51 19.63 -7.15
CA GLN A 373 6.92 20.56 -6.19
C GLN A 373 7.53 21.94 -6.43
N THR A 374 6.67 22.96 -6.52
CA THR A 374 7.08 24.36 -6.67
C THR A 374 7.21 25.08 -5.34
N GLU A 375 6.56 24.55 -4.31
CA GLU A 375 6.63 25.04 -2.94
C GLU A 375 7.57 24.15 -2.12
N GLU A 376 8.40 24.78 -1.29
CA GLU A 376 9.27 24.06 -0.37
C GLU A 376 8.46 23.51 0.82
N THR A 377 8.77 22.27 1.22
CA THR A 377 8.19 21.71 2.44
C THR A 377 8.80 22.39 3.66
N ILE A 378 7.94 22.96 4.48
CA ILE A 378 8.34 23.63 5.72
C ILE A 378 8.60 22.57 6.79
N LEU A 379 9.83 22.56 7.30
CA LEU A 379 10.29 21.61 8.32
C LEU A 379 10.19 22.22 9.73
N VAL A 380 10.03 21.39 10.74
CA VAL A 380 9.96 21.82 12.16
C VAL A 380 11.13 22.71 12.55
N LYS A 381 12.35 22.48 12.02
CA LYS A 381 13.51 23.34 12.27
C LYS A 381 13.34 24.81 11.89
N SER A 382 12.37 25.15 11.05
CA SER A 382 12.08 26.54 10.67
C SER A 382 11.16 27.28 11.66
N VAL A 383 10.49 26.54 12.55
CA VAL A 383 9.51 27.08 13.53
C VAL A 383 9.83 26.70 14.98
N VAL A 384 10.81 25.82 15.20
CA VAL A 384 11.27 25.43 16.53
C VAL A 384 11.83 26.64 17.27
N HIS A 385 11.50 26.74 18.55
CA HIS A 385 12.12 27.70 19.46
C HIS A 385 12.63 27.01 20.72
N HIS A 386 13.40 27.76 21.52
CA HIS A 386 13.99 27.25 22.76
C HIS A 386 12.91 26.78 23.74
N ALA A 387 13.01 25.54 24.23
CA ALA A 387 12.10 25.02 25.22
C ALA A 387 12.42 25.58 26.62
N VAL A 388 11.40 26.07 27.33
CA VAL A 388 11.55 26.36 28.76
C VAL A 388 11.57 25.03 29.49
N THR A 389 12.63 24.77 30.27
CA THR A 389 12.86 23.49 30.92
C THR A 389 12.77 23.56 32.45
N CYS A 390 12.53 22.42 33.10
CA CYS A 390 12.71 22.24 34.54
C CYS A 390 13.18 20.82 34.91
N ARG A 391 13.68 20.66 36.14
CA ARG A 391 13.94 19.35 36.76
C ARG A 391 12.70 18.86 37.52
N GLU A 392 12.62 17.55 37.72
CA GLU A 392 11.48 16.90 38.37
C GLU A 392 11.35 17.24 39.87
N ASP A 393 12.46 17.55 40.53
CA ASP A 393 12.55 17.87 41.95
C ASP A 393 12.26 19.35 42.26
N GLU A 394 12.06 20.18 41.22
CA GLU A 394 11.70 21.59 41.39
C GLU A 394 10.29 21.77 41.98
N SER A 395 10.05 22.91 42.64
CA SER A 395 8.74 23.22 43.21
C SER A 395 7.74 23.67 42.13
N ILE A 396 6.45 23.33 42.33
CA ILE A 396 5.34 23.82 41.49
C ILE A 396 5.36 25.36 41.40
N LYS A 397 5.70 26.03 42.50
CA LYS A 397 5.78 27.50 42.56
C LYS A 397 6.84 28.08 41.63
N ASP A 398 8.00 27.44 41.53
CA ASP A 398 9.08 27.93 40.68
C ASP A 398 8.79 27.68 39.20
N VAL A 399 8.19 26.52 38.86
CA VAL A 399 7.69 26.26 37.51
C VAL A 399 6.60 27.26 37.11
N ALA A 400 5.66 27.56 38.01
CA ALA A 400 4.62 28.58 37.77
C ALA A 400 5.21 29.98 37.52
N LYS A 401 6.24 30.37 38.28
CA LYS A 401 6.96 31.63 38.04
C LYS A 401 7.63 31.65 36.66
N ARG A 402 8.22 30.53 36.21
CA ARG A 402 8.84 30.43 34.88
C ARG A 402 7.79 30.60 33.77
N ILE A 403 6.64 29.94 33.89
CA ILE A 403 5.49 30.08 32.97
C ILE A 403 5.10 31.56 32.81
N ILE A 404 4.95 32.28 33.92
CA ILE A 404 4.55 33.70 33.91
C ILE A 404 5.67 34.58 33.33
N ASN A 405 6.88 34.47 33.87
CA ASN A 405 7.99 35.37 33.52
C ASN A 405 8.43 35.22 32.06
N GLN A 406 8.32 34.01 31.50
CA GLN A 406 8.71 33.73 30.12
C GLN A 406 7.52 33.71 29.16
N SER A 407 6.30 33.97 29.66
CA SER A 407 5.06 33.99 28.86
C SER A 407 4.86 32.73 28.01
N VAL A 408 5.11 31.56 28.61
CA VAL A 408 4.96 30.26 27.94
C VAL A 408 3.87 29.44 28.61
N ASN A 409 3.23 28.55 27.87
CA ASN A 409 2.20 27.66 28.41
C ASN A 409 2.69 26.24 28.74
N HIS A 410 3.92 25.91 28.33
CA HIS A 410 4.46 24.57 28.36
C HIS A 410 5.90 24.59 28.86
N VAL A 411 6.18 23.77 29.87
CA VAL A 411 7.52 23.58 30.43
C VAL A 411 7.91 22.12 30.26
N VAL A 412 9.06 21.89 29.63
CA VAL A 412 9.58 20.56 29.34
C VAL A 412 10.41 20.06 30.53
N VAL A 413 10.07 18.90 31.06
CA VAL A 413 10.82 18.30 32.18
C VAL A 413 11.96 17.45 31.63
N VAL A 414 13.17 17.67 32.12
CA VAL A 414 14.40 17.04 31.62
C VAL A 414 15.28 16.47 32.73
N ASP A 415 16.00 15.37 32.45
CA ASP A 415 17.02 14.80 33.34
C ASP A 415 18.34 15.58 33.29
N GLU A 416 19.29 15.26 34.17
CA GLU A 416 20.61 15.91 34.24
C GLU A 416 21.38 15.94 32.91
N GLN A 417 21.05 15.06 31.95
CA GLN A 417 21.66 14.99 30.62
C GLN A 417 20.83 15.68 29.52
N GLU A 418 19.84 16.49 29.92
CA GLU A 418 18.88 17.20 29.05
C GLU A 418 17.94 16.28 28.25
N LYS A 419 17.73 15.04 28.72
CA LYS A 419 16.79 14.11 28.08
C LYS A 419 15.38 14.33 28.59
N LEU A 420 14.42 14.19 27.67
CA LEU A 420 13.01 14.39 27.95
C LEU A 420 12.45 13.38 28.97
N LEU A 421 12.03 13.87 30.13
CA LEU A 421 11.32 13.10 31.18
C LEU A 421 9.80 13.31 31.16
N GLY A 422 9.34 14.48 30.73
CA GLY A 422 7.93 14.82 30.79
C GLY A 422 7.60 16.23 30.30
N ILE A 423 6.35 16.62 30.45
CA ILE A 423 5.88 17.99 30.19
C ILE A 423 4.88 18.41 31.27
N VAL A 424 4.90 19.70 31.62
CA VAL A 424 3.95 20.35 32.53
C VAL A 424 3.41 21.59 31.84
N THR A 425 2.10 21.79 31.91
CA THR A 425 1.41 22.93 31.28
C THR A 425 0.82 23.88 32.32
N SER A 426 0.44 25.09 31.90
CA SER A 426 -0.30 26.01 32.77
C SER A 426 -1.56 25.36 33.36
N TRP A 427 -2.24 24.50 32.60
CA TRP A 427 -3.41 23.76 33.07
C TRP A 427 -3.07 22.75 34.17
N ASP A 428 -1.95 22.04 34.06
CA ASP A 428 -1.50 21.10 35.09
C ASP A 428 -1.20 21.82 36.40
N ILE A 429 -0.59 23.02 36.34
CA ILE A 429 -0.38 23.88 37.51
C ILE A 429 -1.71 24.29 38.14
N THR A 430 -2.66 24.78 37.33
CA THR A 430 -3.99 25.17 37.83
C THR A 430 -4.70 24.01 38.52
N LYS A 431 -4.66 22.83 37.89
CA LYS A 431 -5.22 21.60 38.46
C LYS A 431 -4.53 21.19 39.76
N ALA A 432 -3.21 21.31 39.84
CA ALA A 432 -2.43 21.00 41.04
C ALA A 432 -2.88 21.84 42.24
N VAL A 433 -3.06 23.14 42.03
CA VAL A 433 -3.52 24.08 43.06
C VAL A 433 -4.92 23.73 43.53
N ALA A 434 -5.83 23.43 42.60
CA ALA A 434 -7.21 23.04 42.91
C ALA A 434 -7.29 21.71 43.69
N GLU A 435 -6.40 20.76 43.41
CA GLU A 435 -6.35 19.44 44.05
C GLU A 435 -5.44 19.41 45.30
N GLY A 436 -4.79 20.52 45.67
CA GLY A 436 -3.89 20.58 46.82
C GLY A 436 -2.58 19.79 46.65
N LYS A 437 -2.14 19.55 45.42
CA LYS A 437 -0.89 18.84 45.11
C LYS A 437 0.32 19.75 45.33
N ASN A 438 1.34 19.21 46.01
CA ASN A 438 2.51 19.98 46.42
C ASN A 438 3.81 19.57 45.71
N ARG A 439 3.83 18.44 45.02
CA ARG A 439 5.03 17.95 44.31
C ARG A 439 4.83 18.02 42.80
N LEU A 440 5.85 18.51 42.10
CA LEU A 440 5.84 18.58 40.64
C LEU A 440 5.68 17.19 40.02
N SER A 441 6.35 16.17 40.58
CA SER A 441 6.29 14.78 40.11
C SER A 441 4.88 14.19 40.05
N GLU A 442 3.91 14.72 40.80
CA GLU A 442 2.50 14.30 40.80
C GLU A 442 1.68 14.86 39.61
N ILE A 443 2.23 15.84 38.88
CA ILE A 443 1.55 16.53 37.78
C ILE A 443 2.30 16.43 36.43
N ILE A 444 3.47 15.79 36.41
CA ILE A 444 4.22 15.58 35.18
C ILE A 444 3.49 14.60 34.28
N THR A 445 3.18 15.04 33.05
CA THR A 445 2.79 14.12 31.99
C THR A 445 4.03 13.44 31.43
N ARG A 446 4.21 12.14 31.73
CA ARG A 446 5.39 11.35 31.32
C ARG A 446 5.33 10.85 29.88
N LYS A 447 4.13 10.53 29.40
CA LYS A 447 3.93 10.03 28.04
C LYS A 447 3.81 11.21 27.08
N VAL A 448 4.96 11.78 26.74
CA VAL A 448 5.04 12.97 25.90
C VAL A 448 5.09 12.59 24.43
N VAL A 449 4.25 13.23 23.62
CA VAL A 449 4.31 13.13 22.16
C VAL A 449 5.37 14.11 21.66
N THR A 450 6.27 13.64 20.78
CA THR A 450 7.44 14.41 20.34
C THR A 450 7.53 14.52 18.82
N THR A 451 8.44 15.38 18.36
CA THR A 451 8.80 15.55 16.95
C THR A 451 10.31 15.73 16.79
N THR A 452 10.79 15.78 15.56
CA THR A 452 12.21 15.98 15.21
C THR A 452 12.36 17.19 14.29
N LEU A 453 13.57 17.73 14.19
CA LEU A 453 13.87 18.92 13.38
C LEU A 453 13.52 18.76 11.89
N ASP A 454 13.67 17.55 11.36
CA ASP A 454 13.44 17.24 9.94
C ASP A 454 12.03 16.72 9.65
N GLU A 455 11.14 16.68 10.65
CA GLU A 455 9.74 16.34 10.43
C GLU A 455 9.01 17.53 9.75
N PRO A 456 8.13 17.31 8.75
CA PRO A 456 7.31 18.37 8.17
C PRO A 456 6.38 19.00 9.20
N VAL A 457 6.17 20.33 9.13
CA VAL A 457 5.27 21.07 10.04
C VAL A 457 3.84 20.52 9.99
N GLU A 458 3.36 20.11 8.82
CA GLU A 458 2.03 19.48 8.68
C GLU A 458 1.91 18.16 9.45
N ALA A 459 2.99 17.36 9.49
CA ALA A 459 3.02 16.11 10.25
C ALA A 459 3.01 16.39 11.76
N ALA A 460 3.76 17.40 12.21
CA ALA A 460 3.72 17.87 13.59
C ALA A 460 2.32 18.41 13.96
N SER A 461 1.70 19.23 13.12
CA SER A 461 0.34 19.74 13.31
C SER A 461 -0.69 18.62 13.41
N ARG A 462 -0.57 17.58 12.58
CA ARG A 462 -1.44 16.40 12.64
C ARG A 462 -1.28 15.62 13.94
N LYS A 463 -0.05 15.45 14.44
CA LYS A 463 0.22 14.85 15.75
C LYS A 463 -0.48 15.64 16.86
N MET A 464 -0.34 16.97 16.85
CA MET A 464 -1.02 17.85 17.80
C MET A 464 -2.54 17.64 17.80
N ALA A 465 -3.17 17.66 16.62
CA ALA A 465 -4.61 17.45 16.48
C ALA A 465 -5.06 16.05 16.93
N GLN A 466 -4.33 15.01 16.54
CA GLN A 466 -4.64 13.62 16.89
C GLN A 466 -4.59 13.36 18.40
N HIS A 467 -3.63 14.00 19.07
CA HIS A 467 -3.43 13.85 20.52
C HIS A 467 -4.15 14.92 21.35
N GLN A 468 -4.84 15.87 20.70
CA GLN A 468 -5.50 17.01 21.34
C GLN A 468 -4.55 17.82 22.24
N ILE A 469 -3.34 18.07 21.75
CA ILE A 469 -2.29 18.84 22.44
C ILE A 469 -1.88 20.05 21.61
N SER A 470 -1.34 21.08 22.26
CA SER A 470 -0.94 22.35 21.62
C SER A 470 0.57 22.50 21.40
N ALA A 471 1.38 21.51 21.81
CA ALA A 471 2.82 21.57 21.60
C ALA A 471 3.49 20.19 21.56
N LEU A 472 4.66 20.16 20.93
CA LEU A 472 5.51 18.99 20.78
C LEU A 472 6.95 19.38 21.13
N PRO A 473 7.54 18.77 22.17
CA PRO A 473 8.99 18.84 22.36
C PRO A 473 9.71 18.26 21.14
N VAL A 474 10.73 18.98 20.67
CA VAL A 474 11.61 18.56 19.59
C VAL A 474 12.80 17.86 20.19
N ILE A 475 13.05 16.61 19.80
CA ILE A 475 14.12 15.78 20.36
C ILE A 475 15.06 15.24 19.27
N ASP A 476 16.27 14.85 19.68
CA ASP A 476 17.18 14.04 18.86
C ASP A 476 16.97 12.53 19.07
N ASN A 477 17.83 11.73 18.44
CA ASN A 477 17.80 10.26 18.54
C ASN A 477 18.12 9.72 19.94
N ASP A 478 18.80 10.50 20.79
CA ASP A 478 19.15 10.15 22.16
C ASP A 478 18.12 10.68 23.18
N ARG A 479 16.98 11.19 22.67
CA ARG A 479 15.89 11.85 23.41
C ARG A 479 16.30 13.15 24.10
N LYS A 480 17.41 13.76 23.70
CA LYS A 480 17.80 15.08 24.18
C LYS A 480 16.86 16.14 23.63
N VAL A 481 16.42 17.07 24.46
CA VAL A 481 15.52 18.15 24.05
C VAL A 481 16.31 19.20 23.27
N LEU A 482 15.89 19.45 22.03
CA LEU A 482 16.44 20.47 21.13
C LEU A 482 15.61 21.75 21.14
N GLY A 483 14.34 21.67 21.53
CA GLY A 483 13.41 22.80 21.57
C GLY A 483 11.96 22.35 21.71
N ILE A 484 11.03 23.26 21.38
CA ILE A 484 9.60 22.99 21.36
C ILE A 484 8.97 23.69 20.14
N VAL A 485 7.92 23.09 19.59
CA VAL A 485 7.06 23.72 18.59
C VAL A 485 5.62 23.71 19.11
N THR A 486 4.92 24.83 18.98
CA THR A 486 3.54 25.01 19.42
C THR A 486 2.58 25.19 18.25
N SER A 487 1.29 24.98 18.48
CA SER A 487 0.24 25.26 17.49
C SER A 487 0.21 26.74 17.08
N GLU A 488 0.61 27.65 17.97
CA GLU A 488 0.73 29.07 17.68
C GLU A 488 1.89 29.37 16.72
N ASP A 489 3.04 28.72 16.86
CA ASP A 489 4.18 28.88 15.95
C ASP A 489 3.79 28.46 14.53
N ILE A 490 3.09 27.33 14.42
CA ILE A 490 2.59 26.80 13.16
C ILE A 490 1.56 27.75 12.55
N ALA A 491 0.61 28.27 13.35
CA ALA A 491 -0.39 29.21 12.88
C ALA A 491 0.21 30.54 12.39
N LYS A 492 1.21 31.08 13.10
CA LYS A 492 1.92 32.30 12.70
C LYS A 492 2.63 32.13 11.36
N LEU A 493 3.25 30.96 11.13
CA LEU A 493 3.90 30.65 9.87
C LEU A 493 2.89 30.55 8.71
N LEU A 494 1.78 29.84 8.89
CA LEU A 494 0.74 29.70 7.86
C LEU A 494 0.04 31.03 7.54
N GLY A 495 -0.16 31.89 8.55
CA GLY A 495 -0.73 33.22 8.38
C GLY A 495 0.16 34.17 7.55
N ARG A 496 1.49 34.01 7.62
CA ARG A 496 2.44 34.79 6.81
C ARG A 496 2.41 34.41 5.33
N GLN A 497 2.16 33.14 5.02
CA GLN A 497 2.07 32.66 3.62
C GLN A 497 0.76 33.01 2.91
N ARG A 498 -0.33 33.27 3.63
CA ARG A 498 -1.60 33.72 3.01
C ARG A 498 -1.60 35.21 2.62
N ASN A 499 -0.66 35.99 3.16
CA ASN A 499 -0.60 37.44 3.00
C ASN A 499 0.58 37.92 2.12
N GLY A 500 1.30 36.99 1.50
CA GLY A 500 2.33 37.26 0.48
C GLY A 500 2.00 36.48 -0.77
#